data_AF-A0A383AM88-F1
#
_entry.id   AF-A0A383AM88-F1
#
_cell.length_a   1.000
_cell.length_b   1.000
_cell.length_c   1.000
_cell.angle_alpha   90.00
_cell.angle_beta   90.00
_cell.angle_gamma   90.00
#
_symmetry.space_group_name_H-M   'P 1'
#
loop_
_entity.id
_entity.type
_entity.pdbx_description
1 polymer ?
#
loop_
_entity_poly.entity_id
_entity_poly.type
_entity_poly.pdbx_seq_one_letter_code
_entity_poly.pdbx_strand_id
1 'polypeptide(L)' 'MKNQKQTQSSGPRVAVTSISFGKSAILRAKLKRVFPNCYFNEEGQRYSGAELVDFLKDADAAVVGIESITDQVLSETP' A
#
# COMPACT_ATOMS: atom_id res chain seq x y z
N MET A 1 -7.77 -14.35 -29.21
CA MET A 1 -7.18 -14.20 -27.85
C MET A 1 -7.14 -12.71 -27.54
N LYS A 2 -8.04 -12.20 -26.69
CA LYS A 2 -8.12 -10.76 -26.40
C LYS A 2 -7.19 -10.45 -25.23
N ASN A 3 -6.11 -9.72 -25.49
CA ASN A 3 -5.23 -9.14 -24.48
C ASN A 3 -6.06 -8.22 -23.58
N GLN A 4 -6.28 -8.63 -22.34
CA GLN A 4 -6.79 -7.74 -21.31
C GLN A 4 -5.63 -6.85 -20.86
N LYS A 5 -5.45 -5.71 -21.52
CA LYS A 5 -4.72 -4.59 -20.92
C LYS A 5 -5.51 -4.19 -19.69
N GLN A 6 -4.98 -4.47 -18.51
CA GLN A 6 -5.47 -3.89 -17.26
C GLN A 6 -5.54 -2.37 -17.47
N THR A 7 -6.76 -1.85 -17.48
CA THR A 7 -7.01 -0.41 -17.45
C THR A 7 -6.46 0.09 -16.13
N GLN A 8 -5.30 0.75 -16.14
CA GLN A 8 -4.84 1.47 -14.96
C GLN A 8 -5.91 2.50 -14.60
N SER A 9 -6.51 2.34 -13.42
CA SER A 9 -7.49 3.31 -12.94
C SER A 9 -6.73 4.57 -12.50
N SER A 10 -7.22 5.76 -12.84
CA SER A 10 -6.54 7.04 -12.62
C SER A 10 -6.69 7.58 -11.17
N GLY A 11 -6.84 6.70 -10.18
CA GLY A 11 -7.10 7.06 -8.78
C GLY A 11 -5.88 6.89 -7.86
N PRO A 12 -5.93 7.43 -6.63
CA PRO A 12 -4.83 7.32 -5.67
C PRO A 12 -4.43 5.86 -5.39
N ARG A 13 -3.13 5.60 -5.39
CA ARG A 13 -2.50 4.32 -5.01
C ARG A 13 -2.31 4.33 -3.50
N VAL A 14 -3.12 3.54 -2.80
CA VAL A 14 -3.05 3.44 -1.33
C VAL A 14 -2.29 2.18 -0.92
N ALA A 15 -1.13 2.36 -0.29
CA ALA A 15 -0.33 1.27 0.27
C ALA A 15 -0.83 0.90 1.66
N VAL A 16 -0.96 -0.40 1.95
CA VAL A 16 -1.29 -0.89 3.29
C VAL A 16 -0.14 -1.72 3.82
N THR A 17 0.71 -1.12 4.65
CA THR A 17 1.83 -1.78 5.32
C THR A 17 1.37 -2.59 6.54
N SER A 18 0.34 -2.09 7.22
CA SER A 18 -0.26 -2.71 8.41
C SER A 18 -0.76 -4.12 8.15
N ILE A 19 -0.09 -5.11 8.76
CA ILE A 19 -0.44 -6.53 8.67
C ILE A 19 -1.85 -6.80 9.20
N SER A 20 -2.25 -6.17 10.30
CA SER A 20 -3.57 -6.37 10.91
C SER A 20 -4.69 -5.83 10.02
N PHE A 21 -4.49 -4.66 9.41
CA PHE A 21 -5.42 -4.12 8.41
C PHE A 21 -5.50 -5.05 7.20
N GLY A 22 -4.33 -5.46 6.67
CA GLY A 22 -4.21 -6.33 5.50
C GLY A 22 -4.84 -7.71 5.68
N LYS A 23 -4.96 -8.23 6.91
CA LYS A 23 -5.66 -9.49 7.22
C LYS A 23 -7.17 -9.35 7.36
N SER A 24 -7.69 -8.14 7.57
CA SER A 24 -9.13 -7.92 7.78
C SER A 24 -9.88 -7.87 6.45
N ALA A 25 -10.60 -8.95 6.12
CA ALA A 25 -11.41 -9.04 4.89
C ALA A 25 -12.39 -7.87 4.75
N ILE A 26 -12.99 -7.41 5.85
CA ILE A 26 -13.93 -6.28 5.87
C ILE A 26 -13.22 -4.97 5.50
N LEU A 27 -12.04 -4.71 6.07
CA LEU A 27 -11.29 -3.48 5.79
C LEU A 27 -10.74 -3.48 4.37
N ARG A 28 -10.20 -4.62 3.89
CA ARG A 28 -9.77 -4.77 2.49
C ARG A 28 -10.90 -4.46 1.52
N ALA A 29 -12.09 -5.02 1.75
CA ALA A 29 -13.26 -4.80 0.90
C ALA A 29 -13.70 -3.33 0.90
N LYS A 30 -13.74 -2.69 2.08
CA LYS A 30 -14.07 -1.26 2.19
C LYS A 30 -13.04 -0.38 1.48
N LEU A 31 -11.75 -0.64 1.67
CA LEU A 31 -10.67 0.15 1.06
C LEU A 31 -10.69 0.01 -0.46
N LYS A 32 -10.74 -1.21 -1.00
CA LYS A 32 -10.80 -1.46 -2.46
C LYS A 32 -12.00 -0.80 -3.13
N ARG A 33 -13.13 -0.66 -2.43
CA ARG A 33 -14.33 0.01 -2.95
C ARG A 33 -14.10 1.52 -3.15
N VAL A 34 -13.32 2.15 -2.27
CA VAL A 34 -13.05 3.61 -2.32
C VAL A 34 -11.80 3.91 -3.15
N PHE A 35 -10.76 3.09 -3.00
CA PHE A 35 -9.47 3.20 -3.68
C PHE A 35 -9.16 1.89 -4.41
N PRO A 36 -9.61 1.72 -5.66
CA PRO A 36 -9.41 0.48 -6.42
C PRO A 36 -7.94 0.11 -6.63
N ASN A 37 -7.04 1.10 -6.61
CA ASN A 37 -5.60 0.92 -6.78
C ASN A 37 -4.85 0.62 -5.47
N CYS A 38 -5.56 0.33 -4.37
CA CYS A 38 -4.88 -0.01 -3.12
C CYS A 38 -4.17 -1.37 -3.21
N TYR A 39 -3.03 -1.49 -2.53
CA TYR A 39 -2.26 -2.73 -2.43
C TYR A 39 -1.88 -2.99 -0.97
N PHE A 40 -1.61 -4.25 -0.66
CA PHE A 40 -1.46 -4.72 0.71
C PHE A 40 -0.13 -5.44 0.86
N ASN A 41 0.41 -5.42 2.07
CA ASN A 41 1.50 -6.29 2.50
C ASN A 41 1.01 -7.74 2.57
N GLU A 42 1.02 -8.44 1.42
CA GLU A 42 0.52 -9.81 1.31
C GLU A 42 1.40 -10.82 2.04
N GLU A 43 2.70 -10.53 2.18
CA GLU A 43 3.67 -11.39 2.85
C GLU A 43 3.61 -11.25 4.38
N GLY A 44 2.93 -10.23 4.89
CA GLY A 44 2.84 -9.95 6.32
C GLY A 44 4.20 -9.58 6.93
N GLN A 45 5.09 -8.97 6.15
CA GLN A 45 6.42 -8.56 6.58
C GLN A 45 6.37 -7.33 7.49
N ARG A 46 7.35 -7.18 8.37
CA ARG A 46 7.52 -5.97 9.17
C ARG A 46 8.55 -5.08 8.49
N TYR A 47 8.07 -4.16 7.66
CA TYR A 47 8.95 -3.25 6.93
C TYR A 47 9.59 -2.21 7.85
N SER A 48 10.83 -1.86 7.54
CA SER A 48 11.55 -0.78 8.21
C SER A 48 12.58 -0.15 7.27
N GLY A 49 12.90 1.13 7.49
CA GLY A 49 13.94 1.83 6.72
C GLY A 49 13.71 1.71 5.21
N ALA A 50 14.74 1.23 4.50
CA ALA A 50 14.72 1.08 3.05
C ALA A 50 13.61 0.15 2.53
N GLU A 51 13.29 -0.94 3.24
CA GLU A 51 12.22 -1.85 2.81
C GLU A 51 10.84 -1.17 2.84
N LEU A 52 10.64 -0.28 3.82
CA LEU A 52 9.42 0.51 3.92
C LEU A 52 9.35 1.57 2.82
N VAL A 53 10.46 2.25 2.54
CA VAL A 53 10.57 3.21 1.43
C VAL A 53 10.26 2.51 0.10
N ASP A 54 10.88 1.35 -0.15
CA ASP A 54 10.66 0.58 -1.37
C ASP A 54 9.21 0.13 -1.55
N PHE A 55 8.53 -0.21 -0.45
CA PHE A 55 7.10 -0.56 -0.48
C PHE A 55 6.21 0.65 -0.75
N LEU A 56 6.60 1.84 -0.28
CA LEU A 56 5.81 3.08 -0.36
C LEU A 56 6.13 3.95 -1.59
N LYS A 57 7.21 3.67 -2.33
CA LYS A 57 7.74 4.54 -3.41
C LYS A 57 6.74 4.93 -4.51
N ASP A 58 5.70 4.13 -4.70
CA ASP A 58 4.68 4.34 -5.74
C ASP A 58 3.30 4.68 -5.15
N ALA A 59 3.21 4.97 -3.85
CA ALA A 59 1.98 5.24 -3.13
C ALA A 59 1.71 6.75 -3.05
N ASP A 60 0.46 7.14 -3.23
CA ASP A 60 -0.02 8.49 -2.93
C ASP A 60 -0.43 8.63 -1.46
N ALA A 61 -0.74 7.52 -0.81
CA ALA A 61 -1.12 7.47 0.60
C ALA A 61 -0.80 6.11 1.23
N ALA A 62 -0.58 6.08 2.54
CA ALA A 62 -0.25 4.87 3.28
C ALA A 62 -1.16 4.64 4.49
N VAL A 63 -1.56 3.39 4.71
CA VAL A 63 -2.14 2.89 5.96
C VAL A 63 -1.06 2.15 6.74
N VAL A 64 -0.52 2.82 7.74
CA VAL A 64 0.59 2.34 8.57
C VAL A 64 0.12 1.69 9.86
N GLY A 65 0.84 0.66 10.29
CA GLY A 65 0.57 -0.11 11.49
C GLY A 65 1.57 0.22 12.59
N ILE A 66 2.59 -0.63 12.73
CA ILE A 66 3.66 -0.49 13.73
C ILE A 66 4.98 0.00 13.13
N GLU A 67 4.98 0.30 11.83
CA GLU A 67 6.18 0.72 11.12
C GLU A 67 6.59 2.13 11.58
N SER A 68 7.88 2.32 11.87
CA SER A 68 8.42 3.63 12.27
C SER A 68 8.51 4.55 11.06
N ILE A 69 7.72 5.63 11.06
CA ILE A 69 7.79 6.69 10.06
C ILE A 69 8.82 7.72 10.53
N THR A 70 10.07 7.50 10.12
CA THR A 70 11.20 8.39 10.44
C THR A 70 11.32 9.52 9.42
N ASP A 71 12.09 10.56 9.76
CA ASP A 71 12.41 11.65 8.81
C ASP A 71 13.02 11.12 7.51
N GLN A 72 13.86 10.08 7.60
CA GLN A 72 14.42 9.42 6.42
C GLN A 72 13.32 8.86 5.52
N VAL A 73 12.38 8.09 6.08
CA VAL A 73 11.26 7.50 5.33
C VAL A 73 10.43 8.59 4.65
N LEU A 74 10.13 9.67 5.38
CA LEU A 74 9.38 10.80 4.83
C LEU A 74 10.14 11.54 3.72
N SER A 75 11.46 11.68 3.85
CA SER A 75 12.29 12.36 2.84
C SER A 75 12.53 11.55 1.56
N GLU A 76 12.38 10.23 1.63
CA GLU A 76 12.63 9.30 0.53
C GLU A 76 11.34 8.77 -0.11
N THR A 77 10.17 9.21 0.37
CA THR A 77 8.87 8.90 -0.23
C THR A 77 8.32 10.13 -0.99
N PRO A 78 7.52 9.93 -2.07
CA PRO A 78 7.05 11.01 -2.95
C PRO A 78 6.21 12.11 -2.27
#